data_AF-A0AAN0YFE4-F1
#
_entry.id   AF-A0AAN0YFE4-F1
#
_cell.length_a   1.000
_cell.length_b   1.000
_cell.length_c   1.000
_cell.angle_alpha   90.00
_cell.angle_beta   90.00
_cell.angle_gamma   90.00
#
_symmetry.space_group_name_H-M   'P 1'
#
loop_
_entity.id
_entity.type
_entity.pdbx_description
1 polymer ?
#
loop_
_entity_poly.entity_id
_entity_poly.type
_entity_poly.pdbx_seq_one_letter_code
_entity_poly.pdbx_strand_id
1 'polypeptide(L)'
;MFSSFDNQGPQPREKWRSHVDWFVQDYRSQLTALAWGLQQEWHHDGTILGIDLKPQPHFVPCSPETLQTLNRRVGGRLQEILGIIAGADFEQEVIILCIGDGQVKLVYYQADPSPETCWQTHGPDLDQLIADLEAAMAESIQLESASK
;
A
#
# COMPACT_ATOMS: atom_id res chain seq x y z
N MET A 1 5.63 -24.77 -38.16
CA MET A 1 5.63 -23.29 -38.21
C MET A 1 4.76 -22.84 -37.05
N PHE A 2 5.37 -22.62 -35.88
CA PHE A 2 4.65 -22.18 -34.68
C PHE A 2 4.63 -20.67 -34.68
N SER A 3 3.44 -20.09 -34.82
CA SER A 3 3.23 -18.64 -34.79
C SER A 3 3.43 -18.13 -33.36
N SER A 4 4.22 -17.07 -33.25
CA SER A 4 4.62 -16.37 -32.02
C SER A 4 3.48 -16.17 -31.03
N PHE A 5 3.77 -16.41 -29.75
CA PHE A 5 3.04 -15.79 -28.66
C PHE A 5 3.24 -14.27 -28.77
N ASP A 6 2.16 -13.55 -29.05
CA ASP A 6 2.15 -12.10 -28.94
C ASP A 6 2.59 -11.72 -27.52
N ASN A 7 3.76 -11.09 -27.44
CA ASN A 7 4.26 -10.43 -26.25
C ASN A 7 3.40 -9.19 -25.99
N GLN A 8 2.20 -9.39 -25.45
CA GLN A 8 1.38 -8.30 -24.93
C GLN A 8 1.99 -7.90 -23.60
N GLY A 9 2.77 -6.81 -23.58
CA GLY A 9 3.21 -6.18 -22.35
C GLY A 9 2.03 -5.86 -21.42
N PRO A 10 2.27 -5.70 -20.10
CA PRO A 10 1.19 -5.55 -19.13
C PRO A 10 0.20 -4.46 -19.54
N GLN A 11 -1.08 -4.80 -19.49
CA GLN A 11 -2.17 -3.88 -19.84
C GLN A 11 -2.09 -2.63 -18.94
N PRO A 12 -2.63 -1.45 -19.33
CA PRO A 12 -2.57 -0.23 -18.52
C PRO A 12 -3.06 -0.42 -17.07
N ARG A 13 -4.04 -1.32 -16.85
CA ARG A 13 -4.56 -1.71 -15.53
C ARG A 13 -3.56 -2.46 -14.64
N GLU A 14 -2.56 -3.10 -15.25
CA GLU A 14 -1.50 -3.83 -14.54
C GLU A 14 -0.30 -2.93 -14.25
N LYS A 15 -0.10 -1.85 -15.02
CA LYS A 15 1.07 -0.97 -14.87
C LYS A 15 1.16 -0.30 -13.50
N TRP A 16 0.06 0.28 -12.98
CA TRP A 16 0.08 0.93 -11.67
C TRP A 16 0.43 -0.05 -10.55
N ARG A 17 -0.01 -1.32 -10.69
CA ARG A 17 0.28 -2.37 -9.71
C ARG A 17 1.78 -2.66 -9.67
N SER A 18 2.44 -2.75 -10.83
CA SER A 18 3.88 -2.90 -10.91
C SER A 18 4.63 -1.67 -10.39
N HIS A 19 4.13 -0.46 -10.64
CA HIS A 19 4.74 0.76 -10.08
C HIS A 19 4.67 0.77 -8.55
N VAL A 20 3.54 0.33 -7.98
CA VAL A 20 3.41 0.13 -6.53
C VAL A 20 4.39 -0.93 -6.02
N ASP A 21 4.59 -2.04 -6.75
CA ASP A 21 5.58 -3.06 -6.34
C ASP A 21 7.00 -2.50 -6.32
N TRP A 22 7.39 -1.74 -7.35
CA TRP A 22 8.70 -1.13 -7.42
C TRP A 22 8.90 -0.08 -6.33
N PHE A 23 7.91 0.78 -6.10
CA PHE A 23 7.93 1.73 -4.99
C PHE A 23 8.08 1.02 -3.63
N VAL A 24 7.31 -0.05 -3.38
CA VAL A 24 7.41 -0.82 -2.13
C VAL A 24 8.79 -1.47 -1.99
N GLN A 25 9.36 -1.97 -3.09
CA GLN A 25 10.69 -2.57 -3.09
C GLN A 25 11.78 -1.54 -2.76
N ASP A 26 11.74 -0.37 -3.39
CA ASP A 26 12.76 0.67 -3.25
C ASP A 26 12.71 1.37 -1.88
N TYR A 27 11.51 1.49 -1.30
CA TYR A 27 11.27 2.22 -0.06
C TYR A 27 10.84 1.31 1.11
N ARG A 28 11.14 0.01 1.03
CA ARG A 28 10.64 -1.00 1.96
C ARG A 28 10.93 -0.67 3.42
N SER A 29 12.15 -0.27 3.78
CA SER A 29 12.53 0.04 5.16
C SER A 29 11.82 1.28 5.69
N GLN A 30 11.68 2.32 4.86
CA GLN A 30 10.96 3.54 5.18
C GLN A 30 9.46 3.30 5.34
N LEU A 31 8.84 2.50 4.46
CA LEU A 31 7.44 2.09 4.58
C LEU A 31 7.18 1.25 5.82
N THR A 32 8.14 0.39 6.18
CA THR A 32 8.08 -0.41 7.41
C THR A 32 8.13 0.49 8.64
N ALA A 33 9.05 1.46 8.65
CA ALA A 33 9.12 2.48 9.70
C ALA A 33 7.81 3.29 9.78
N LEU A 34 7.31 3.78 8.64
CA LEU A 34 6.09 4.57 8.58
C LEU A 34 4.90 3.80 9.14
N ALA A 35 4.70 2.56 8.71
CA ALA A 35 3.61 1.71 9.19
C ALA A 35 3.69 1.54 10.71
N TRP A 36 4.88 1.29 11.26
CA TRP A 36 5.09 1.19 12.71
C TRP A 36 4.77 2.49 13.45
N GLY A 37 5.31 3.63 13.00
CA GLY A 37 5.06 4.93 13.62
C GLY A 37 3.59 5.29 13.67
N LEU A 38 2.87 5.05 12.57
CA LEU A 38 1.43 5.29 12.50
C LEU A 38 0.62 4.36 13.41
N GLN A 39 1.03 3.10 13.61
CA GLN A 39 0.37 2.23 14.60
C GLN A 39 0.41 2.82 16.02
N GLN A 40 1.53 3.47 16.38
CA GLN A 40 1.66 4.13 17.70
C GLN A 40 0.67 5.29 17.83
N GLU A 41 0.57 6.13 16.81
CA GLU A 41 -0.37 7.27 16.74
C GLU A 41 -1.83 6.81 16.76
N TRP A 42 -2.15 5.68 16.11
CA TRP A 42 -3.49 5.08 16.11
C TRP A 42 -3.77 4.21 17.34
N HIS A 43 -2.82 4.12 18.27
CA HIS A 43 -2.93 3.31 19.48
C HIS A 43 -3.29 1.84 19.21
N HIS A 44 -2.82 1.30 18.08
CA HIS A 44 -3.06 -0.08 17.65
C HIS A 44 -4.56 -0.44 17.60
N ASP A 45 -5.42 0.49 17.18
CA ASP A 45 -6.88 0.28 17.11
C ASP A 45 -7.32 -0.62 15.93
N GLY A 46 -6.37 -1.17 15.18
CA GLY A 46 -6.59 -1.97 13.97
C GLY A 46 -6.67 -1.16 12.67
N THR A 47 -6.49 0.15 12.73
CA THR A 47 -6.28 0.98 11.54
C THR A 47 -5.00 0.57 10.83
N ILE A 48 -5.04 0.42 9.50
CA ILE A 48 -3.84 0.13 8.70
C ILE A 48 -3.50 1.30 7.79
N LEU A 49 -2.26 1.30 7.30
CA LEU A 49 -1.85 2.22 6.25
C LEU A 49 -2.56 1.87 4.93
N GLY A 50 -3.11 2.88 4.28
CA GLY A 50 -3.60 2.79 2.91
C GLY A 50 -2.84 3.74 1.99
N ILE A 51 -2.87 3.45 0.70
CA ILE A 51 -2.42 4.35 -0.36
C ILE A 51 -3.61 4.60 -1.29
N ASP A 52 -4.10 5.84 -1.35
CA ASP A 52 -5.04 6.25 -2.40
C ASP A 52 -4.24 6.84 -3.55
N LEU A 53 -4.34 6.23 -4.73
CA LEU A 53 -3.59 6.66 -5.90
C LEU A 53 -4.17 7.94 -6.52
N LYS A 54 -5.44 8.31 -6.24
CA LYS A 54 -6.10 9.42 -6.94
C LYS A 54 -6.47 10.59 -6.02
N PRO A 55 -6.43 11.85 -6.52
CA PRO A 55 -5.93 12.27 -7.84
C PRO A 55 -4.40 12.24 -7.96
N GLN A 56 -3.69 12.22 -6.84
CA GLN A 56 -2.25 12.00 -6.71
C GLN A 56 -2.05 10.97 -5.59
N PRO A 57 -1.04 10.07 -5.71
CA PRO A 57 -0.73 9.10 -4.67
C PRO A 57 -0.45 9.76 -3.31
N HIS A 58 -1.19 9.34 -2.28
CA HIS A 58 -1.01 9.80 -0.90
C HIS A 58 -1.42 8.71 0.09
N PHE A 59 -0.92 8.82 1.32
CA PHE A 59 -1.27 7.90 2.40
C PHE A 59 -2.60 8.26 3.04
N VAL A 60 -3.36 7.24 3.40
CA VAL A 60 -4.66 7.40 4.09
C VAL A 60 -4.81 6.37 5.21
N PRO A 61 -5.36 6.75 6.37
CA PRO A 61 -5.69 5.78 7.42
C PRO A 61 -6.89 4.93 6.99
N CYS A 62 -6.75 3.62 7.05
CA CYS A 62 -7.82 2.67 6.75
C CYS A 62 -8.32 2.01 8.03
N SER A 63 -9.28 2.65 8.72
CA SER A 63 -9.85 2.11 9.95
C SER A 63 -10.65 0.82 9.70
N PRO A 64 -10.81 -0.06 10.71
CA PRO A 64 -11.62 -1.28 10.58
C PRO A 64 -13.05 -0.99 10.10
N GLU A 65 -13.67 0.09 10.57
CA GLU A 65 -15.01 0.51 10.14
C GLU A 65 -15.05 0.90 8.66
N THR A 66 -14.05 1.66 8.21
CA THR A 66 -13.93 2.10 6.81
C THR A 66 -13.74 0.90 5.88
N LEU A 67 -12.88 -0.04 6.26
CA LEU A 67 -12.62 -1.28 5.53
C LEU A 67 -13.86 -2.17 5.43
N GLN A 68 -14.60 -2.34 6.54
CA GLN A 68 -15.86 -3.07 6.54
C GLN A 68 -16.93 -2.38 5.66
N THR A 69 -16.99 -1.06 5.71
CA THR A 69 -17.89 -0.27 4.86
C THR A 69 -17.56 -0.44 3.38
N LEU A 70 -16.27 -0.39 3.03
CA LEU A 70 -15.80 -0.64 1.67
C LEU A 70 -16.17 -2.06 1.21
N ASN A 71 -15.92 -3.07 2.03
CA ASN A 71 -16.25 -4.47 1.72
C ASN A 71 -17.75 -4.66 1.45
N ARG A 72 -18.63 -4.07 2.28
CA ARG A 72 -20.08 -4.09 2.04
C ARG A 72 -20.45 -3.44 0.71
N ARG A 73 -19.86 -2.28 0.38
CA ARG A 73 -20.13 -1.55 -0.87
C ARG A 73 -19.73 -2.33 -2.12
N VAL A 74 -18.68 -3.16 -2.02
CA VAL A 74 -18.25 -4.02 -3.14
C VAL A 74 -18.84 -5.43 -3.08
N GLY A 75 -19.88 -5.64 -2.28
CA GLY A 75 -20.61 -6.92 -2.22
C GLY A 75 -19.82 -8.06 -1.58
N GLY A 76 -18.99 -7.77 -0.56
CA GLY A 76 -18.25 -8.77 0.19
C GLY A 76 -16.95 -9.24 -0.46
N ARG A 77 -16.54 -8.64 -1.58
CA ARG A 77 -15.39 -9.07 -2.38
C ARG A 77 -14.03 -8.85 -1.72
N LEU A 78 -13.95 -8.09 -0.62
CA LEU A 78 -12.70 -7.88 0.13
C LEU A 78 -12.56 -8.81 1.33
N GLN A 79 -13.48 -9.76 1.55
CA GLN A 79 -13.50 -10.57 2.77
C GLN A 79 -12.18 -11.32 3.03
N GLU A 80 -11.52 -11.82 1.98
CA GLU A 80 -10.21 -12.48 2.10
C GLU A 80 -9.13 -11.50 2.55
N ILE A 81 -9.07 -10.31 1.94
CA ILE A 81 -8.15 -9.24 2.34
C ILE A 81 -8.38 -8.84 3.80
N LEU A 82 -9.64 -8.71 4.23
CA LEU A 82 -9.97 -8.41 5.63
C LEU A 82 -9.52 -9.52 6.59
N GLY A 83 -9.60 -10.79 6.16
CA GLY A 83 -9.09 -11.92 6.93
C GLY A 83 -7.57 -11.86 7.13
N ILE A 84 -6.82 -11.46 6.10
CA ILE A 84 -5.37 -11.26 6.20
C ILE A 84 -5.05 -10.11 7.17
N ILE A 85 -5.73 -8.97 7.02
CA ILE A 85 -5.54 -7.81 7.90
C ILE A 85 -5.82 -8.17 9.37
N ALA A 86 -6.91 -8.92 9.63
CA ALA A 86 -7.29 -9.30 10.99
C ALA A 86 -6.35 -10.33 11.64
N GLY A 87 -5.60 -11.09 10.85
CA GLY A 87 -4.66 -12.10 11.32
C GLY A 87 -3.20 -11.65 11.39
N ALA A 88 -2.94 -10.38 11.06
CA ALA A 88 -1.59 -9.86 10.93
C ALA A 88 -0.92 -9.61 12.27
N ASP A 89 0.40 -9.83 12.32
CA ASP A 89 1.25 -9.46 13.44
C ASP A 89 1.99 -8.15 13.12
N PHE A 90 1.45 -7.00 13.53
CA PHE A 90 2.03 -5.68 13.23
C PHE A 90 3.41 -5.44 13.88
N GLU A 91 3.85 -6.30 14.79
CA GLU A 91 5.21 -6.28 15.34
C GLU A 91 6.23 -6.85 14.35
N GLN A 92 5.79 -7.62 13.35
CA GLN A 92 6.67 -8.35 12.41
C GLN A 92 6.27 -8.14 10.95
N GLU A 93 5.05 -7.72 10.68
CA GLU A 93 4.45 -7.68 9.35
C GLU A 93 3.98 -6.28 9.01
N VAL A 94 4.12 -5.93 7.73
CA VAL A 94 3.62 -4.68 7.19
C VAL A 94 2.47 -4.99 6.26
N ILE A 95 1.38 -4.25 6.45
CA ILE A 95 0.19 -4.30 5.61
C ILE A 95 -0.13 -2.91 5.09
N ILE A 96 -0.29 -2.80 3.78
CA ILE A 96 -0.73 -1.59 3.12
C ILE A 96 -1.84 -1.91 2.12
N LEU A 97 -2.98 -1.24 2.21
CA LEU A 97 -4.05 -1.36 1.23
C LEU A 97 -3.97 -0.24 0.20
N CYS A 98 -3.58 -0.58 -1.03
CA CYS A 98 -3.56 0.38 -2.14
C CYS A 98 -4.90 0.38 -2.88
N ILE A 99 -5.43 1.54 -3.21
CA ILE A 99 -6.69 1.73 -3.94
C ILE A 99 -6.40 2.54 -5.21
N GLY A 100 -6.80 2.00 -6.37
CA GLY A 100 -6.55 2.62 -7.66
C GLY A 100 -7.45 2.07 -8.76
N ASP A 101 -7.96 2.93 -9.64
CA ASP A 101 -8.77 2.55 -10.80
C ASP A 101 -9.95 1.59 -10.51
N GLY A 102 -10.61 1.76 -9.35
CA GLY A 102 -11.72 0.91 -8.92
C GLY A 102 -11.30 -0.50 -8.47
N GLN A 103 -10.01 -0.70 -8.25
CA GLN A 103 -9.40 -1.94 -7.77
C GLN A 103 -8.67 -1.69 -6.45
N VAL A 104 -8.37 -2.78 -5.76
CA VAL A 104 -7.49 -2.76 -4.60
C VAL A 104 -6.29 -3.67 -4.83
N LYS A 105 -5.21 -3.38 -4.11
CA LYS A 105 -4.03 -4.23 -3.99
C LYS A 105 -3.62 -4.27 -2.53
N LEU A 106 -3.54 -5.47 -1.98
CA LEU A 106 -2.89 -5.67 -0.69
C LEU A 106 -1.39 -5.79 -0.92
N VAL A 107 -0.63 -4.93 -0.28
CA VAL A 107 0.80 -5.09 -0.08
C VAL A 107 0.96 -5.69 1.30
N TYR A 108 1.63 -6.83 1.37
CA TYR A 108 1.82 -7.57 2.62
C TYR A 108 3.18 -8.26 2.58
N TYR A 109 3.98 -8.04 3.62
CA TYR A 109 5.28 -8.68 3.75
C TYR A 109 5.72 -8.72 5.22
N GLN A 110 6.57 -9.70 5.54
CA GLN A 110 7.29 -9.73 6.81
C GLN A 110 8.47 -8.77 6.77
N ALA A 111 8.58 -7.89 7.76
CA ALA A 111 9.64 -6.90 7.90
C ALA A 111 10.99 -7.56 8.18
N ASP A 112 12.04 -7.05 7.54
CA ASP A 112 13.43 -7.41 7.83
C ASP A 112 14.33 -6.19 7.51
N PRO A 113 14.86 -5.47 8.52
CA PRO A 113 14.76 -5.73 9.96
C PRO A 113 13.35 -5.41 10.52
N SER A 114 13.13 -5.64 11.83
CA SER A 114 11.82 -5.43 12.47
C SER A 114 11.29 -4.00 12.28
N PRO A 115 9.96 -3.79 12.34
CA PRO A 115 9.35 -2.47 12.18
C PRO A 115 9.87 -1.43 13.18
N GLU A 116 10.04 -1.81 14.45
CA GLU A 116 10.65 -0.96 15.47
C GLU A 116 12.09 -0.54 15.09
N THR A 117 12.90 -1.47 14.56
CA THR A 117 14.28 -1.17 14.13
C THR A 117 14.29 -0.22 12.94
N CYS A 118 13.39 -0.42 11.98
CA CYS A 118 13.21 0.50 10.86
C CYS A 118 12.80 1.90 11.36
N TRP A 119 11.90 1.97 12.35
CA TRP A 119 11.46 3.21 12.97
C TRP A 119 12.58 3.99 13.64
N GLN A 120 13.45 3.32 14.40
CA GLN A 120 14.62 3.97 15.01
C GLN A 120 15.55 4.63 13.98
N THR A 121 15.56 4.11 12.75
CA THR A 121 16.42 4.60 11.66
C THR A 121 15.74 5.70 10.82
N HIS A 122 14.46 5.55 10.49
CA HIS A 122 13.76 6.39 9.52
C HIS A 122 12.62 7.23 10.12
N GLY A 123 12.19 6.93 11.35
CA GLY A 123 11.06 7.54 12.03
C GLY A 123 11.28 8.71 13.01
N PRO A 124 12.47 9.37 13.15
CA PRO A 124 12.59 10.51 14.05
C PRO A 124 11.60 11.66 13.79
N ASP A 125 11.12 11.79 12.55
CA ASP A 125 10.13 12.79 12.12
C ASP A 125 9.10 12.10 11.22
N LEU A 126 7.91 11.83 11.76
CA LEU A 126 6.84 11.13 11.08
C LEU A 126 6.29 11.95 9.90
N ASP A 127 6.08 13.25 10.10
CA ASP A 127 5.50 14.13 9.11
C ASP A 127 6.44 14.29 7.90
N GLN A 128 7.74 14.42 8.16
CA GLN A 128 8.74 14.46 7.10
C GLN A 128 8.83 13.12 6.36
N LEU A 129 8.78 11.99 7.07
CA LEU A 129 8.79 10.66 6.46
C LEU A 129 7.59 10.44 5.53
N ILE A 130 6.41 10.89 5.94
CA ILE A 130 5.19 10.88 5.10
C ILE A 130 5.42 11.73 3.85
N ALA A 131 5.84 12.98 4.03
CA ALA A 131 6.02 13.91 2.91
C ALA A 131 7.04 13.41 1.88
N ASP A 132 8.17 12.86 2.34
CA ASP A 132 9.22 12.33 1.47
C ASP A 132 8.74 11.11 0.67
N LEU A 133 8.00 10.21 1.33
CA LEU A 133 7.46 9.02 0.67
C LEU A 133 6.32 9.36 -0.30
N GLU A 134 5.45 10.32 0.02
CA GLU A 134 4.42 10.78 -0.92
C GLU A 134 5.03 11.47 -2.16
N ALA A 135 6.08 12.27 -1.98
CA ALA A 135 6.83 12.84 -3.09
C ALA A 135 7.44 11.73 -3.98
N ALA A 136 8.08 10.73 -3.37
CA ALA A 136 8.63 9.58 -4.10
C ALA A 136 7.55 8.73 -4.79
N MET A 137 6.39 8.52 -4.17
CA MET A 137 5.24 7.86 -4.81
C MET A 137 4.76 8.63 -6.03
N ALA A 138 4.65 9.96 -5.94
CA ALA A 138 4.18 10.79 -7.05
C ALA A 138 5.14 10.76 -8.25
N GLU A 139 6.45 10.63 -8.01
CA GLU A 139 7.46 10.51 -9.06
C GLU A 139 7.47 9.11 -9.71
N SER A 140 7.31 8.06 -8.90
CA SER A 140 7.46 6.66 -9.34
C SER A 140 6.15 6.03 -9.85
N ILE A 141 5.00 6.42 -9.33
CA ILE A 141 3.69 5.85 -9.68
C ILE A 141 3.00 6.75 -10.70
N GLN A 142 3.30 6.49 -11.98
CA GLN A 142 2.59 7.13 -13.08
C GLN A 142 1.22 6.48 -13.28
N LEU A 143 0.16 7.27 -13.08
CA LEU A 143 -1.19 6.91 -13.47
C LEU A 143 -1.44 7.43 -14.88
N GLU A 144 -1.66 6.52 -15.84
CA GLU A 144 -2.11 6.97 -17.16
C GLU A 144 -3.46 7.67 -16.97
N SER A 145 -3.54 8.94 -17.40
CA SER A 145 -4.80 9.64 -17.47
C SER A 145 -5.71 8.86 -18.42
N ALA A 146 -6.90 8.47 -17.98
CA ALA A 146 -7.91 7.97 -18.89
C ALA A 146 -8.13 9.04 -19.97
N SER A 147 -7.59 8.82 -21.18
CA SER A 147 -7.96 9.62 -22.34
C SER A 147 -9.47 9.50 -22.47
N LYS A 148 -10.15 10.65 -22.36
CA LYS A 148 -11.58 10.78 -22.62
C LYS A 148 -11.90 10.47 -24.08
#